data_AF-A0A9D5KPA4-F1
#
_entry.id   AF-A0A9D5KPA4-F1
#
_cell.length_a   1.000
_cell.length_b   1.000
_cell.length_c   1.000
_cell.angle_alpha   90.00
_cell.angle_beta   90.00
_cell.angle_gamma   90.00
#
_symmetry.space_group_name_H-M   'P 1'
#
loop_
_entity.id
_entity.type
_entity.pdbx_description
1 polymer ?
#
loop_
_entity_poly.entity_id
_entity_poly.type
_entity_poly.pdbx_seq_one_letter_code
_entity_poly.pdbx_strand_id
1 'polypeptide(L)'
;MNTKIVLFVLIITLLGLTSVAVFSVPIKVIDQVINYPNPFDSRTEQTVISYMLDADARVKLEIYDLLGYKVKESSFYPGEPGGRKGVNRIAWNGENENGMKVAKGGYICRIYAEYRDTYACAIRKIGVIH
;
A
#
# COMPACT_ATOMS: atom_id res chain seq x y z
N MET A 1 27.54 -25.72 -32.04
CA MET A 1 26.84 -25.30 -30.80
C MET A 1 27.72 -25.71 -29.62
N ASN A 2 28.33 -24.73 -28.94
CA ASN A 2 29.62 -24.88 -28.26
C ASN A 2 29.57 -25.67 -26.94
N THR A 3 30.20 -26.85 -26.94
CA THR A 3 30.43 -27.77 -25.80
C THR A 3 31.22 -27.15 -24.64
N LYS A 4 31.75 -25.94 -24.79
CA LYS A 4 32.50 -25.20 -23.75
C LYS A 4 31.61 -24.57 -22.68
N ILE A 5 30.32 -24.35 -22.93
CA ILE A 5 29.41 -23.67 -22.00
C ILE A 5 28.87 -24.62 -20.92
N VAL A 6 28.65 -25.90 -21.26
CA VAL A 6 28.13 -26.90 -20.31
C VAL A 6 29.20 -27.31 -19.29
N LEU A 7 30.48 -27.28 -19.67
CA LEU A 7 31.58 -27.65 -18.78
C LEU A 7 31.88 -26.58 -17.71
N PHE A 8 31.54 -25.31 -17.97
CA PHE A 8 31.81 -24.20 -17.05
C PHE A 8 30.83 -24.14 -15.87
N VAL A 9 29.60 -24.66 -16.06
CA VAL A 9 28.58 -24.71 -15.01
C VAL A 9 28.82 -25.88 -14.04
N LEU A 10 29.46 -26.96 -14.48
CA LEU A 10 29.72 -28.13 -13.65
C LEU A 10 30.87 -27.92 -12.63
N ILE A 11 31.89 -27.12 -12.96
CA ILE A 11 33.08 -26.93 -12.11
C ILE A 11 32.78 -26.13 -10.83
N ILE A 12 31.72 -25.33 -10.80
CA ILE A 12 31.35 -24.49 -9.64
C ILE A 12 30.71 -25.32 -8.51
N THR A 13 30.40 -26.60 -8.73
CA THR A 13 29.73 -27.45 -7.72
C THR A 13 30.65 -28.30 -6.84
N LEU A 14 31.96 -28.38 -7.13
CA LEU A 14 32.88 -29.31 -6.43
C LEU A 14 33.80 -28.66 -5.37
N LEU A 15 33.72 -27.35 -5.15
CA LEU A 15 34.35 -26.67 -4.02
C LEU A 15 33.29 -25.84 -3.32
N GLY A 16 32.98 -26.21 -2.08
CA GLY A 16 31.90 -25.63 -1.28
C GLY A 16 31.97 -24.09 -1.18
N LEU A 17 30.79 -23.54 -0.85
CA LEU A 17 30.43 -22.11 -0.76
C LEU A 17 29.94 -21.48 -2.08
N THR A 18 28.93 -22.07 -2.71
CA THR A 18 27.98 -21.23 -3.44
C THR A 18 26.98 -20.71 -2.43
N SER A 19 27.23 -19.52 -1.89
CA SER A 19 26.15 -18.71 -1.35
C SER A 19 25.13 -18.59 -2.48
N VAL A 20 24.00 -19.30 -2.34
CA VAL A 20 22.86 -19.07 -3.21
C VAL A 20 22.47 -17.64 -2.89
N ALA A 21 22.78 -16.72 -3.80
CA ALA A 21 22.19 -15.40 -3.76
C ALA A 21 20.69 -15.62 -3.91
N VAL A 22 19.99 -15.72 -2.77
CA VAL A 22 18.55 -15.66 -2.73
C VAL A 22 18.23 -14.26 -3.21
N PHE A 23 17.93 -14.12 -4.50
CA PHE A 23 17.30 -12.91 -5.01
C PHE A 23 15.94 -12.84 -4.32
N SER A 24 15.91 -12.24 -3.13
CA SER A 24 14.67 -11.94 -2.45
C SER A 24 13.93 -10.96 -3.35
N VAL A 25 12.84 -11.42 -3.96
CA VAL A 25 11.87 -10.52 -4.56
C VAL A 25 11.51 -9.53 -3.44
N PRO A 26 11.62 -8.20 -3.67
CA PRO A 26 11.28 -7.23 -2.64
C PRO A 26 9.87 -7.53 -2.16
N ILE A 27 9.71 -7.73 -0.84
CA ILE A 27 8.42 -8.06 -0.24
C ILE A 27 7.48 -6.89 -0.55
N LYS A 28 6.42 -7.17 -1.32
CA LYS A 28 5.39 -6.20 -1.62
C LYS A 28 4.47 -6.09 -0.40
N VAL A 29 4.74 -5.14 0.49
CA VAL A 29 3.96 -5.03 1.74
C VAL A 29 2.49 -4.69 1.50
N ILE A 30 2.19 -3.93 0.43
CA ILE A 30 0.84 -3.47 0.08
C ILE A 30 0.53 -3.64 -1.40
N ASP A 31 -0.70 -4.08 -1.70
CA ASP A 31 -1.22 -4.22 -3.07
C ASP A 31 -2.73 -3.88 -3.17
N GLN A 32 -3.25 -3.87 -4.39
CA GLN A 32 -4.68 -3.82 -4.72
C GLN A 32 -5.41 -2.62 -4.11
N VAL A 33 -4.75 -1.47 -4.10
CA VAL A 33 -5.31 -0.24 -3.53
C VAL A 33 -6.39 0.34 -4.44
N ILE A 34 -7.63 0.32 -3.95
CA ILE A 34 -8.80 0.86 -4.61
C ILE A 34 -9.60 1.74 -3.65
N ASN A 35 -10.51 2.54 -4.20
CA ASN A 35 -11.58 3.13 -3.42
C ASN A 35 -12.89 3.06 -4.20
N TYR A 36 -14.00 2.75 -3.52
CA TYR A 36 -15.32 2.71 -4.13
C TYR A 36 -16.39 3.21 -3.15
N PRO A 37 -17.35 4.05 -3.60
CA PRO A 37 -17.41 4.65 -4.94
C PRO A 37 -16.30 5.67 -5.21
N ASN A 38 -16.00 5.91 -6.49
CA ASN A 38 -15.04 6.92 -6.93
C ASN A 38 -15.40 7.47 -8.33
N PRO A 39 -15.89 8.72 -8.43
CA PRO A 39 -16.15 9.66 -7.33
C PRO A 39 -17.28 9.18 -6.41
N PHE A 40 -17.38 9.73 -5.20
CA PHE A 40 -18.51 9.51 -4.28
C PHE A 40 -19.15 10.85 -3.89
N ASP A 41 -20.47 10.85 -3.64
CA ASP A 41 -21.18 12.01 -3.09
C ASP A 41 -21.11 12.01 -1.57
N SER A 42 -20.29 12.90 -0.99
CA SER A 42 -20.06 12.94 0.46
C SER A 42 -21.26 13.44 1.28
N ARG A 43 -22.35 13.89 0.63
CA ARG A 43 -23.61 14.25 1.28
C ARG A 43 -24.49 13.03 1.52
N THR A 44 -24.36 12.00 0.69
CA THR A 44 -25.27 10.84 0.68
C THR A 44 -24.57 9.53 1.03
N GLU A 45 -23.26 9.43 0.81
CA GLU A 45 -22.50 8.20 1.02
C GLU A 45 -21.05 8.44 1.45
N GLN A 46 -20.31 7.35 1.67
CA GLN A 46 -18.89 7.32 2.00
C GLN A 46 -18.15 6.47 0.96
N THR A 47 -16.86 6.75 0.75
CA THR A 47 -15.98 5.87 -0.04
C THR A 47 -15.26 4.90 0.88
N VAL A 48 -15.09 3.65 0.46
CA VAL A 48 -14.30 2.66 1.17
C VAL A 48 -12.97 2.49 0.45
N ILE A 49 -11.89 2.85 1.14
CA ILE A 49 -10.51 2.63 0.70
C ILE A 49 -10.14 1.19 1.08
N SER A 50 -9.84 0.36 0.08
CA SER A 50 -9.52 -1.06 0.26
C SER A 50 -8.11 -1.35 -0.26
N TYR A 51 -7.37 -2.16 0.47
CA TYR A 51 -6.01 -2.59 0.12
C TYR A 51 -5.72 -3.96 0.71
N MET A 52 -4.73 -4.65 0.14
CA MET A 52 -4.25 -5.95 0.61
C MET A 52 -2.88 -5.78 1.25
N LEU A 53 -2.66 -6.42 2.40
CA LEU A 53 -1.35 -6.52 3.06
C LEU A 53 -0.86 -7.97 3.04
N ASP A 54 0.42 -8.16 2.72
CA ASP A 54 1.04 -9.51 2.70
C ASP A 54 1.39 -10.04 4.10
N ALA A 55 1.43 -9.15 5.09
CA ALA A 55 1.67 -9.45 6.50
C ALA A 55 0.93 -8.44 7.40
N ASP A 56 0.83 -8.75 8.69
CA ASP A 56 0.42 -7.76 9.69
C ASP A 56 1.46 -6.62 9.70
N ALA A 57 1.02 -5.40 9.43
CA ALA A 57 1.88 -4.25 9.21
C ALA A 57 1.35 -3.02 9.93
N ARG A 58 2.26 -2.13 10.33
CA ARG A 58 1.87 -0.80 10.79
C ARG A 58 1.45 -0.01 9.55
N VAL A 59 0.25 0.55 9.58
CA VAL A 59 -0.28 1.34 8.46
C VAL A 59 -0.53 2.77 8.89
N LYS A 60 -0.14 3.72 8.05
CA LYS A 60 -0.55 5.13 8.16
C LYS A 60 -1.25 5.53 6.87
N LEU A 61 -2.49 5.98 6.98
CA LEU A 61 -3.29 6.48 5.89
C LEU A 61 -3.43 8.00 6.05
N GLU A 62 -2.98 8.74 5.05
CA GLU A 62 -3.05 10.20 5.02
C GLU A 62 -3.81 10.66 3.79
N ILE A 63 -4.81 11.53 3.97
CA ILE A 63 -5.55 12.16 2.88
C ILE A 63 -5.12 13.62 2.80
N TYR A 64 -4.84 14.07 1.59
CA TYR A 64 -4.44 15.44 1.27
C TYR A 64 -5.35 16.02 0.20
N ASP A 65 -5.50 17.35 0.19
CA ASP A 65 -6.00 18.04 -1.00
C ASP A 65 -4.91 18.16 -2.09
N LEU A 66 -5.26 18.76 -3.23
CA LEU A 66 -4.32 18.92 -4.36
C LEU A 66 -3.19 19.93 -4.10
N LEU A 67 -3.34 20.81 -3.12
CA LEU A 67 -2.30 21.75 -2.72
C LEU A 67 -1.33 21.13 -1.69
N GLY A 68 -1.66 19.94 -1.19
CA GLY A 68 -0.86 19.20 -0.23
C GLY A 68 -1.20 19.49 1.23
N TYR A 69 -2.31 20.16 1.51
CA TYR A 69 -2.78 20.33 2.88
C TYR A 69 -3.36 19.01 3.39
N LYS A 70 -2.95 18.62 4.61
CA LYS A 70 -3.44 17.40 5.25
C LYS A 70 -4.90 17.57 5.63
N VAL A 71 -5.72 16.62 5.19
CA VAL A 71 -7.17 16.59 5.41
C VAL A 71 -7.52 15.64 6.55
N LYS A 72 -6.95 14.43 6.53
CA LYS A 72 -7.23 13.38 7.52
C LYS A 72 -6.03 12.46 7.66
N GLU A 73 -5.77 12.02 8.87
CA GLU A 73 -4.83 10.94 9.17
C GLU A 73 -5.53 9.80 9.92
N SER A 74 -5.12 8.56 9.66
CA SER A 74 -5.53 7.38 10.42
C SER A 74 -4.34 6.43 10.50
N SER A 75 -4.08 5.91 11.71
CA SER A 75 -2.97 4.99 11.96
C SER A 75 -3.50 3.67 12.48
N PHE A 76 -2.91 2.58 12.02
CA PHE A 76 -3.26 1.23 12.40
C PHE A 76 -2.04 0.42 12.84
N TYR A 77 -2.16 -0.30 13.95
CA TYR A 77 -1.17 -1.25 14.45
C TYR A 77 -1.22 -2.59 13.69
N PRO A 78 -0.09 -3.32 13.62
CA PRO A 78 -0.06 -4.66 13.04
C PRO A 78 -1.13 -5.59 13.64
N GLY A 79 -1.90 -6.26 12.78
CA GLY A 79 -2.91 -7.26 13.18
C GLY A 79 -4.31 -6.71 13.46
N GLU A 80 -4.47 -5.39 13.55
CA GLU A 80 -5.79 -4.78 13.77
C GLU A 80 -6.52 -4.45 12.46
N PRO A 81 -7.82 -4.12 12.47
CA PRO A 81 -8.52 -3.62 11.28
C PRO A 81 -7.78 -2.41 10.67
N GLY A 82 -7.22 -2.57 9.47
CA GLY A 82 -6.37 -1.58 8.81
C GLY A 82 -4.89 -1.98 8.75
N GLY A 83 -4.41 -2.79 9.69
CA GLY A 83 -3.04 -3.29 9.76
C GLY A 83 -2.93 -4.82 9.70
N ARG A 84 -4.02 -5.56 9.45
CA ARG A 84 -4.02 -7.03 9.42
C ARG A 84 -3.61 -7.58 8.06
N LYS A 85 -2.95 -8.73 8.02
CA LYS A 85 -2.70 -9.49 6.80
C LYS A 85 -4.00 -9.74 6.04
N GLY A 86 -3.94 -9.63 4.72
CA GLY A 86 -5.08 -9.78 3.82
C GLY A 86 -5.80 -8.46 3.57
N VAL A 87 -7.12 -8.54 3.36
CA VAL A 87 -7.92 -7.38 2.92
C VAL A 87 -8.25 -6.46 4.09
N ASN A 88 -7.95 -5.17 3.91
CA ASN A 88 -8.31 -4.09 4.83
C ASN A 88 -9.25 -3.11 4.13
N ARG A 89 -10.18 -2.53 4.90
CA ARG A 89 -11.21 -1.61 4.43
C ARG A 89 -11.34 -0.46 5.40
N ILE A 90 -11.02 0.75 4.95
CA ILE A 90 -11.10 1.99 5.74
C ILE A 90 -12.13 2.89 5.07
N ALA A 91 -13.17 3.26 5.81
CA ALA A 91 -14.20 4.14 5.30
C ALA A 91 -13.81 5.61 5.49
N TRP A 92 -14.11 6.44 4.49
CA TRP A 92 -13.98 7.89 4.58
C TRP A 92 -15.26 8.56 4.08
N ASN A 93 -15.89 9.31 4.98
CA ASN A 93 -17.13 10.04 4.75
C ASN A 93 -16.90 11.43 4.13
N GLY A 94 -15.68 11.76 3.69
CA GLY A 94 -15.36 13.08 3.15
C GLY A 94 -15.24 14.16 4.23
N GLU A 95 -14.86 13.82 5.45
CA GLU A 95 -14.59 14.78 6.53
C GLU A 95 -13.10 14.95 6.81
N ASN A 96 -12.71 16.15 7.24
CA ASN A 96 -11.36 16.44 7.71
C ASN A 96 -11.16 16.01 9.18
N GLU A 97 -10.01 16.37 9.77
CA GLU A 97 -9.70 16.08 11.18
C GLU A 97 -10.70 16.72 12.17
N ASN A 98 -11.28 17.85 11.82
CA ASN A 98 -12.27 18.56 12.62
C ASN A 98 -13.72 18.04 12.44
N GLY A 99 -13.91 16.94 11.68
CA GLY A 99 -15.24 16.41 11.37
C GLY A 99 -16.04 17.24 10.37
N MET A 100 -15.42 18.24 9.72
CA MET A 100 -16.09 19.08 8.73
C MET A 100 -15.99 18.46 7.34
N LYS A 101 -17.09 18.50 6.59
CA LYS A 101 -17.12 18.05 5.18
C LYS A 101 -16.14 18.87 4.34
N VAL A 102 -15.34 18.16 3.55
CA VAL A 102 -14.42 18.76 2.59
C VAL A 102 -15.17 19.23 1.34
N ALA A 103 -14.59 20.17 0.60
CA ALA A 103 -15.17 20.66 -0.64
C ALA A 103 -15.14 19.59 -1.74
N LYS A 104 -16.03 19.70 -2.73
CA LYS A 104 -15.94 18.91 -3.96
C LYS A 104 -14.59 19.12 -4.65
N GLY A 105 -14.00 18.04 -5.16
CA GLY A 105 -12.68 18.11 -5.79
C GLY A 105 -11.91 16.80 -5.74
N GLY A 106 -10.67 16.87 -6.20
CA GLY A 106 -9.73 15.76 -6.12
C GLY A 106 -8.95 15.76 -4.79
N TYR A 107 -8.68 14.57 -4.30
CA TYR A 107 -7.90 14.32 -3.08
C TYR A 107 -6.88 13.22 -3.35
N ILE A 108 -5.77 13.25 -2.61
CA ILE A 108 -4.71 12.25 -2.68
C ILE A 108 -4.66 11.50 -1.36
N CYS A 109 -4.97 10.20 -1.40
CA CYS A 109 -4.76 9.28 -0.30
C CYS A 109 -3.39 8.61 -0.45
N ARG A 110 -2.56 8.67 0.59
CA ARG A 110 -1.30 7.97 0.71
C ARG A 110 -1.43 6.92 1.81
N ILE A 111 -1.05 5.69 1.49
CA ILE A 111 -1.10 4.56 2.42
C ILE A 111 0.32 4.05 2.56
N TYR A 112 0.88 4.25 3.75
CA TYR A 112 2.20 3.77 4.11
C TYR A 112 2.03 2.49 4.91
N ALA A 113 2.74 1.43 4.53
CA ALA A 113 2.75 0.16 5.22
C ALA A 113 4.19 -0.20 5.59
N GLU A 114 4.40 -0.55 6.86
CA GLU A 114 5.69 -0.89 7.44
C GLU A 114 5.63 -2.29 8.06
N TYR A 115 6.48 -3.18 7.58
CA TYR A 115 6.65 -4.53 8.11
C TYR A 115 8.14 -4.83 8.25
N ARG A 116 8.61 -4.94 9.51
CA ARG A 116 10.04 -5.06 9.85
C ARG A 116 10.84 -3.93 9.18
N ASP A 117 11.90 -4.26 8.45
CA ASP A 117 12.75 -3.29 7.74
C ASP A 117 12.23 -2.93 6.33
N THR A 118 11.00 -3.35 5.99
CA THR A 118 10.38 -3.05 4.68
C THR A 118 9.29 -2.00 4.83
N TYR A 119 9.38 -0.97 3.99
CA TYR A 119 8.41 0.11 3.90
C TYR A 119 7.89 0.23 2.47
N ALA A 120 6.58 0.41 2.32
CA ALA A 120 5.93 0.65 1.04
C ALA A 120 4.93 1.81 1.14
N CYS A 121 4.80 2.56 0.05
CA CYS A 121 3.81 3.63 -0.08
C CYS A 121 2.95 3.37 -1.33
N ALA A 122 1.63 3.36 -1.15
CA ALA A 122 0.67 3.36 -2.23
C ALA A 122 -0.07 4.70 -2.28
N ILE A 123 -0.39 5.17 -3.48
CA ILE A 123 -1.11 6.42 -3.70
C ILE A 123 -2.41 6.14 -4.42
N ARG A 124 -3.51 6.72 -3.93
CA ARG A 124 -4.84 6.64 -4.54
C ARG A 124 -5.47 8.02 -4.68
N LYS A 125 -5.95 8.34 -5.89
CA LYS A 125 -6.74 9.54 -6.15
C LYS A 125 -8.20 9.29 -5.77
N ILE A 126 -8.80 10.19 -5.01
CA ILE A 126 -10.20 10.14 -4.59
C ILE A 126 -10.93 11.37 -5.12
N GLY A 127 -12.06 11.17 -5.79
CA GLY A 127 -12.95 12.24 -6.21
C GLY A 127 -14.11 12.40 -5.23
N VAL A 128 -14.29 13.61 -4.71
CA VAL A 128 -15.44 13.99 -3.89
C VAL A 128 -16.36 14.86 -4.73
N ILE A 129 -17.64 14.49 -4.79
CA ILE A 129 -18.70 15.33 -5.35
C ILE A 129 -19.72 15.68 -4.26
N HIS A 130 -20.55 16.66 -4.58
CA HIS A 130 -21.75 17.03 -3.83
C HIS A 130 -22.86 17.06 -4.85
#